data_AF-A0A257RVW8-F1
#
_entry.id   AF-A0A257RVW8-F1
#
_cell.length_a   1.000
_cell.length_b   1.000
_cell.length_c   1.000
_cell.angle_alpha   90.00
_cell.angle_beta   90.00
_cell.angle_gamma   90.00
#
_symmetry.space_group_name_H-M   'P 1'
#
loop_
_entity.id
_entity.type
_entity.pdbx_description
1 polymer ?
#
loop_
_entity_poly.entity_id
_entity_poly.type
_entity_poly.pdbx_seq_one_letter_code
_entity_poly.pdbx_strand_id
1 'polypeptide(L)'
;MKALYQQIKRRREADGLSTNAGFTLIELLIVIVVLGILAGVVIFALGGVTGKSAVAACQADGATVSTAMSAFAAQNPGVTPTIGTTGSAGGLLGNTLGGPYLQSWPSNLPHYAYTIATTGTTYNGVSTPTVGELLIAVQATSGTTYGNVTGNTGTTGDQWAVYSGPTSCKNVQ
;
A
#
# COMPACT_ATOMS: atom_id res chain seq x y z
N MET A 1 -7.00 61.01 -43.58
CA MET A 1 -7.09 60.17 -42.36
C MET A 1 -8.44 59.47 -42.15
N LYS A 2 -9.59 60.03 -42.55
CA LYS A 2 -10.92 59.41 -42.32
C LYS A 2 -11.18 58.11 -43.12
N ALA A 3 -10.59 57.95 -44.31
CA ALA A 3 -10.78 56.76 -45.15
C ALA A 3 -10.09 55.48 -44.62
N LEU A 4 -8.93 55.63 -43.97
CA LEU A 4 -8.19 54.51 -43.35
C LEU A 4 -8.93 53.96 -42.12
N TYR A 5 -9.51 54.86 -41.33
CA TYR A 5 -10.33 54.48 -40.17
C TYR A 5 -11.54 53.63 -40.59
N GLN A 6 -12.17 53.95 -41.71
CA GLN A 6 -13.29 53.17 -42.25
C GLN A 6 -12.87 51.78 -42.74
N GLN A 7 -11.66 51.63 -43.27
CA GLN A 7 -11.13 50.35 -43.72
C GLN A 7 -10.78 49.42 -42.55
N ILE A 8 -10.25 49.97 -41.45
CA ILE A 8 -9.94 49.19 -40.24
C ILE A 8 -11.23 48.71 -39.54
N LYS A 9 -12.29 49.52 -39.52
CA LYS A 9 -13.58 49.13 -38.93
C LYS A 9 -14.24 47.97 -39.69
N ARG A 10 -14.23 48.00 -41.02
CA ARG A 10 -14.81 46.90 -41.84
C ARG A 10 -14.06 45.58 -41.71
N ARG A 11 -12.74 45.59 -41.49
CA ARG A 11 -11.99 44.34 -41.24
C ARG A 11 -12.27 43.76 -39.86
N ARG A 12 -12.44 44.59 -38.83
CA ARG A 12 -12.84 44.10 -37.48
C ARG A 12 -14.26 43.53 -37.43
N GLU A 13 -15.16 44.00 -38.30
CA GLU A 13 -16.52 43.44 -38.42
C GLU A 13 -16.53 42.10 -39.18
N ALA A 14 -15.58 41.86 -40.10
CA ALA A 14 -15.43 40.58 -40.80
C ALA A 14 -14.69 39.52 -39.95
N ASP A 15 -13.71 39.94 -39.14
CA ASP A 15 -12.96 39.06 -38.22
C ASP A 15 -13.69 38.82 -36.89
N GLY A 16 -14.78 39.58 -36.62
CA GLY A 16 -15.66 39.42 -35.46
C GLY A 16 -16.73 38.34 -35.61
N LEU A 17 -16.77 37.66 -36.76
CA LEU A 17 -17.57 36.45 -36.95
C LEU A 17 -16.80 35.23 -36.45
N SER A 18 -16.28 35.31 -35.22
CA SER A 18 -15.95 34.11 -34.47
C SER A 18 -17.22 33.29 -34.42
N THR A 19 -17.23 32.20 -35.18
CA THR A 19 -18.22 31.15 -35.12
C THR A 19 -18.28 30.66 -33.69
N ASN A 20 -19.12 31.32 -32.88
CA ASN A 20 -19.62 30.82 -31.61
C ASN A 20 -20.53 29.63 -31.95
N ALA A 21 -19.93 28.55 -32.45
CA ALA A 21 -20.54 27.25 -32.55
C ALA A 21 -20.74 26.79 -31.09
N GLY A 22 -21.90 27.16 -30.54
CA GLY A 22 -22.30 26.68 -29.22
C GLY A 22 -22.42 25.16 -29.27
N PHE A 23 -21.85 24.47 -28.28
CA PHE A 23 -22.11 23.07 -28.03
C PHE A 23 -23.63 22.86 -27.98
N THR A 24 -24.13 21.91 -28.76
CA THR A 24 -25.54 21.60 -28.74
C THR A 24 -25.90 20.98 -27.39
N LEU A 25 -27.11 21.24 -26.88
CA LEU A 25 -27.58 20.60 -25.63
C LEU A 25 -27.52 19.07 -25.72
N ILE A 26 -27.73 18.53 -26.93
CA ILE A 26 -27.65 17.08 -27.16
C ILE A 26 -26.21 16.55 -27.12
N GLU A 27 -25.21 17.32 -27.56
CA GLU A 27 -23.79 16.95 -27.38
C GLU A 27 -23.42 16.87 -25.91
N LEU A 28 -23.84 17.84 -25.10
CA LEU A 28 -23.57 17.77 -23.67
C LEU A 28 -24.34 16.64 -22.99
N LEU A 29 -25.56 16.36 -23.43
CA LEU A 29 -26.39 15.28 -22.87
C LEU A 29 -25.77 13.91 -23.14
N ILE A 30 -25.35 13.61 -24.36
CA ILE A 30 -24.75 12.30 -24.65
C ILE A 30 -23.41 12.11 -23.91
N VAL A 31 -22.63 13.18 -23.74
CA VAL A 31 -21.35 13.12 -23.02
C VAL A 31 -21.56 12.76 -21.55
N ILE A 32 -22.49 13.41 -20.86
CA ILE A 32 -22.74 13.07 -19.44
C ILE A 32 -23.33 11.66 -19.28
N VAL A 33 -24.11 11.18 -20.26
CA VAL A 33 -24.62 9.81 -20.28
C VAL A 33 -23.47 8.81 -20.42
N VAL A 34 -22.56 9.03 -21.36
CA VAL A 34 -21.40 8.16 -21.56
C VAL A 34 -20.47 8.21 -20.34
N LEU A 35 -20.19 9.39 -19.79
CA LEU A 35 -19.39 9.53 -18.57
C LEU A 35 -20.05 8.85 -17.36
N GLY A 36 -21.38 8.91 -17.24
CA GLY A 36 -22.11 8.19 -16.19
C GLY A 36 -21.98 6.67 -16.29
N ILE A 37 -22.08 6.12 -17.51
CA ILE A 37 -21.90 4.68 -17.75
C ILE A 37 -20.46 4.25 -17.45
N LEU A 38 -19.47 4.99 -17.96
CA LEU A 38 -18.05 4.68 -17.74
C LEU A 38 -17.68 4.77 -16.26
N ALA A 39 -18.15 5.79 -15.54
CA ALA A 39 -17.91 5.92 -14.10
C ALA A 39 -18.47 4.73 -13.31
N GLY A 40 -19.66 4.24 -13.66
CA GLY A 40 -20.27 3.08 -13.01
C GLY A 40 -19.44 1.81 -13.13
N VAL A 41 -18.94 1.48 -14.33
CA VAL A 41 -18.12 0.27 -14.56
C VAL A 41 -16.79 0.33 -13.81
N VAL A 42 -16.16 1.51 -13.76
CA VAL A 42 -14.86 1.71 -13.08
C VAL A 42 -14.96 1.44 -11.58
N ILE A 43 -16.03 1.86 -10.91
CA ILE A 43 -16.21 1.64 -9.46
C ILE A 43 -16.22 0.14 -9.13
N PHE A 44 -16.97 -0.66 -9.89
CA PHE A 44 -17.01 -2.11 -9.69
C PHE A 44 -15.68 -2.78 -10.02
N ALA A 45 -14.96 -2.30 -11.04
CA ALA A 45 -13.66 -2.84 -11.42
C ALA A 45 -12.57 -2.58 -10.37
N LEU A 46 -12.56 -1.40 -9.73
CA LEU A 46 -11.53 -1.01 -8.77
C LEU A 46 -11.65 -1.71 -7.41
N GLY A 47 -12.86 -2.09 -6.99
CA GLY A 47 -13.08 -2.71 -5.67
C GLY A 47 -12.38 -4.06 -5.45
N GLY A 48 -12.07 -4.81 -6.52
CA GLY A 48 -11.36 -6.10 -6.43
C GLY A 48 -9.85 -6.05 -6.66
N VAL A 49 -9.32 -4.91 -7.12
CA VAL A 49 -7.89 -4.78 -7.48
C VAL A 49 -7.03 -4.52 -6.24
N THR A 50 -7.55 -3.74 -5.28
CA THR A 50 -6.81 -3.31 -4.09
C THR A 50 -6.38 -4.49 -3.19
N GLY A 51 -7.27 -5.45 -2.94
CA GLY A 51 -6.93 -6.64 -2.15
C GLY A 51 -5.90 -7.54 -2.84
N LYS A 52 -5.99 -7.73 -4.16
CA LYS A 52 -5.00 -8.51 -4.92
C LYS A 52 -3.62 -7.86 -4.91
N SER A 53 -3.56 -6.53 -5.02
CA SER A 53 -2.30 -5.80 -4.91
C SER A 53 -1.69 -5.91 -3.51
N ALA A 54 -2.51 -5.92 -2.45
CA ALA A 54 -2.02 -6.07 -1.08
C ALA A 54 -1.43 -7.47 -0.83
N VAL A 55 -2.07 -8.54 -1.32
CA VAL A 55 -1.53 -9.91 -1.25
C VAL A 55 -0.20 -10.00 -2.00
N ALA A 56 -0.11 -9.45 -3.21
CA ALA A 56 1.12 -9.49 -4.01
C ALA A 56 2.27 -8.73 -3.32
N ALA A 57 1.97 -7.55 -2.77
CA ALA A 57 2.94 -6.76 -2.00
C ALA A 57 3.41 -7.52 -0.75
N CYS A 58 2.47 -8.13 -0.01
CA CYS A 58 2.80 -8.99 1.12
C CYS A 58 3.80 -10.09 0.72
N GLN A 59 3.54 -10.81 -0.36
CA GLN A 59 4.41 -11.92 -0.78
C GLN A 59 5.82 -11.44 -1.14
N ALA A 60 5.92 -10.32 -1.86
CA ALA A 60 7.20 -9.73 -2.25
C ALA A 60 7.99 -9.21 -1.05
N ASP A 61 7.33 -8.49 -0.14
CA ASP A 61 7.94 -7.94 1.06
C ASP A 61 8.41 -9.05 2.00
N GLY A 62 7.58 -10.09 2.20
CA GLY A 62 7.94 -11.23 3.05
C GLY A 62 9.15 -11.99 2.53
N ALA A 63 9.25 -12.18 1.20
CA ALA A 63 10.42 -12.78 0.59
C ALA A 63 11.68 -11.91 0.77
N THR A 64 11.51 -10.59 0.67
CA THR A 64 12.60 -9.62 0.88
C THR A 64 13.12 -9.68 2.32
N VAL A 65 12.23 -9.66 3.31
CA VAL A 65 12.61 -9.75 4.74
C VAL A 65 13.22 -11.13 5.06
N SER A 66 12.64 -12.21 4.55
CA SER A 66 13.16 -13.57 4.74
C SER A 66 14.58 -13.74 4.16
N THR A 67 14.83 -13.15 2.98
CA THR A 67 16.15 -13.12 2.36
C THR A 67 17.13 -12.30 3.20
N ALA A 68 16.71 -11.14 3.68
CA ALA A 68 17.53 -10.29 4.55
C ALA A 68 17.89 -10.97 5.87
N MET A 69 16.94 -11.69 6.49
CA MET A 69 17.19 -12.51 7.68
C MET A 69 18.19 -13.62 7.42
N SER A 70 18.09 -14.29 6.26
CA SER A 70 19.03 -15.34 5.87
C SER A 70 20.44 -14.78 5.64
N ALA A 71 20.56 -13.61 5.00
CA ALA A 71 21.83 -12.92 4.80
C ALA A 71 22.45 -12.45 6.12
N PHE A 72 21.64 -11.88 7.01
CA PHE A 72 22.07 -11.48 8.35
C PHE A 72 22.60 -12.68 9.15
N ALA A 73 21.85 -13.78 9.18
CA ALA A 73 22.24 -15.00 9.91
C ALA A 73 23.52 -15.63 9.35
N ALA A 74 23.73 -15.56 8.03
CA ALA A 74 24.96 -16.05 7.40
C ALA A 74 26.20 -15.24 7.78
N GLN A 75 26.06 -13.92 7.95
CA GLN A 75 27.17 -13.02 8.28
C GLN A 75 27.39 -12.88 9.79
N ASN A 76 26.35 -13.08 10.59
CA ASN A 76 26.38 -12.94 12.04
C ASN A 76 25.93 -14.25 12.71
N PRO A 77 26.73 -15.33 12.60
CA PRO A 77 26.38 -16.64 13.15
C PRO A 77 26.14 -16.57 14.67
N GLY A 78 25.01 -17.10 15.11
CA GLY A 78 24.59 -17.08 16.53
C GLY A 78 24.00 -15.75 17.00
N VAL A 79 23.94 -14.74 16.14
CA VAL A 79 23.25 -13.47 16.42
C VAL A 79 21.89 -13.51 15.76
N THR A 80 20.85 -13.19 16.50
CA THR A 80 19.48 -13.06 15.98
C THR A 80 19.10 -11.59 15.88
N PRO A 81 18.49 -11.14 14.78
CA PRO A 81 18.04 -9.76 14.67
C PRO A 81 16.89 -9.53 15.65
N THR A 82 17.11 -8.68 16.65
CA THR A 82 16.09 -8.30 17.62
C THR A 82 15.36 -7.03 17.19
N ILE A 83 14.08 -6.97 17.53
CA ILE A 83 13.26 -5.76 17.38
C ILE A 83 13.68 -4.72 18.41
N GLY A 84 13.96 -3.50 17.95
CA GLY A 84 14.02 -2.33 18.82
C GLY A 84 12.61 -1.89 19.25
N THR A 85 12.49 -1.01 20.23
CA THR A 85 11.20 -0.57 20.81
C THR A 85 10.16 -0.01 19.82
N THR A 86 10.53 0.20 18.55
CA THR A 86 9.69 0.70 17.46
C THR A 86 9.16 -0.36 16.50
N GLY A 87 9.35 -1.66 16.77
CA GLY A 87 8.83 -2.73 15.89
C GLY A 87 9.73 -3.04 14.68
N SER A 88 10.89 -2.39 14.58
CA SER A 88 11.88 -2.63 13.53
C SER A 88 13.05 -3.46 14.05
N ALA A 89 13.50 -4.44 13.27
CA ALA A 89 14.67 -5.23 13.60
C ALA A 89 15.96 -4.42 13.41
N GLY A 90 16.50 -3.87 14.52
CA GLY A 90 17.66 -2.98 14.49
C GLY A 90 18.89 -3.61 13.83
N GLY A 91 19.03 -4.94 13.91
CA GLY A 91 20.10 -5.68 13.22
C GLY A 91 19.98 -5.75 11.70
N LEU A 92 18.76 -5.64 11.15
CA LEU A 92 18.52 -5.73 9.70
C LEU A 92 18.62 -4.37 8.99
N LEU A 93 18.28 -3.29 9.71
CA LEU A 93 18.34 -1.91 9.18
C LEU A 93 19.64 -1.19 9.54
N GLY A 94 20.36 -1.65 10.56
CA GLY A 94 21.59 -1.03 11.05
C GLY A 94 22.83 -1.48 10.28
N ASN A 95 23.87 -0.65 10.32
CA ASN A 95 25.16 -0.90 9.64
C ASN A 95 26.21 -1.54 10.55
N THR A 96 25.89 -1.76 11.83
CA THR A 96 26.86 -2.19 12.86
C THR A 96 27.17 -3.69 12.81
N LEU A 97 26.35 -4.48 12.12
CA LEU A 97 26.47 -5.94 12.01
C LEU A 97 26.64 -6.38 10.55
N GLY A 98 27.37 -5.60 9.74
CA GLY A 98 27.57 -5.90 8.31
C GLY A 98 26.41 -5.50 7.40
N GLY A 99 25.39 -4.82 7.95
CA GLY A 99 24.25 -4.28 7.19
C GLY A 99 24.52 -2.96 6.46
N PRO A 100 23.49 -2.35 5.87
CA PRO A 100 22.08 -2.67 6.05
C PRO A 100 21.63 -3.81 5.12
N TYR A 101 20.86 -4.76 5.66
CA TYR A 101 20.27 -5.87 4.89
C TYR A 101 18.91 -5.50 4.30
N LEU A 102 18.25 -4.50 4.90
CA LEU A 102 17.03 -3.87 4.41
C LEU A 102 17.22 -2.36 4.41
N GLN A 103 16.67 -1.68 3.40
CA GLN A 103 16.68 -0.21 3.33
C GLN A 103 15.62 0.42 4.23
N SER A 104 14.46 -0.24 4.34
CA SER A 104 13.38 0.14 5.23
C SER A 104 12.61 -1.11 5.65
N TRP A 105 11.89 -1.02 6.77
CA TRP A 105 11.00 -2.10 7.19
C TRP A 105 9.71 -2.05 6.35
N PRO A 106 9.36 -3.12 5.62
CA PRO A 106 8.15 -3.11 4.83
C PRO A 106 6.90 -3.19 5.72
N SER A 107 5.94 -2.34 5.43
CA SER A 107 4.60 -2.38 6.01
C SER A 107 3.62 -1.73 5.04
N ASN A 108 2.42 -2.28 4.96
CA ASN A 108 1.34 -1.73 4.16
C ASN A 108 0.06 -1.76 4.98
N LEU A 109 -0.02 -0.83 5.93
CA LEU A 109 -1.20 -0.67 6.76
C LEU A 109 -2.34 -0.05 5.94
N PRO A 110 -3.60 -0.50 6.14
CA PRO A 110 -4.04 -1.48 7.14
C PRO A 110 -3.81 -2.95 6.74
N HIS A 111 -3.52 -3.26 5.49
CA HIS A 111 -3.53 -4.62 4.92
C HIS A 111 -2.62 -5.65 5.61
N TYR A 112 -1.35 -5.32 5.87
CA TYR A 112 -0.42 -6.21 6.59
C TYR A 112 0.77 -5.47 7.24
N ALA A 113 1.39 -6.14 8.22
CA ALA A 113 2.65 -5.73 8.83
C ALA A 113 3.53 -6.95 9.17
N TYR A 114 4.84 -6.78 9.15
CA TYR A 114 5.82 -7.80 9.55
C TYR A 114 6.43 -7.51 10.92
N THR A 115 6.78 -8.56 11.66
CA THR A 115 7.55 -8.49 12.92
C THR A 115 8.41 -9.74 13.05
N ILE A 116 9.55 -9.65 13.75
CA ILE A 116 10.38 -10.79 14.16
C ILE A 116 10.08 -11.17 15.60
N ALA A 117 9.88 -12.45 15.84
CA ALA A 117 9.66 -13.02 17.16
C ALA A 117 10.96 -13.12 17.97
N THR A 118 10.85 -12.87 19.28
CA THR A 118 11.88 -13.18 20.26
C THR A 118 11.32 -14.14 21.32
N THR A 119 12.18 -14.99 21.90
CA THR A 119 11.78 -15.98 22.91
C THR A 119 10.94 -15.35 24.02
N GLY A 120 9.82 -16.00 24.33
CA GLY A 120 8.89 -15.56 25.38
C GLY A 120 7.87 -14.53 24.92
N THR A 121 7.94 -14.07 23.66
CA THR A 121 6.91 -13.19 23.10
C THR A 121 5.71 -14.02 22.66
N THR A 122 4.58 -13.76 23.30
CA THR A 122 3.29 -14.38 22.97
C THR A 122 2.50 -13.45 22.05
N TYR A 123 2.21 -13.91 20.84
CA TYR A 123 1.31 -13.22 19.93
C TYR A 123 0.03 -14.05 19.79
N ASN A 124 -1.06 -13.57 20.41
CA ASN A 124 -2.40 -14.17 20.28
C ASN A 124 -2.47 -15.70 20.47
N GLY A 125 -1.76 -16.24 21.47
CA GLY A 125 -1.72 -17.67 21.76
C GLY A 125 -0.67 -18.47 20.98
N VAL A 126 -0.01 -17.87 20.00
CA VAL A 126 1.24 -18.38 19.44
C VAL A 126 2.37 -17.97 20.38
N SER A 127 2.76 -18.88 21.27
CA SER A 127 4.03 -18.77 21.98
C SER A 127 5.14 -19.09 20.99
N THR A 128 6.01 -18.13 20.72
CA THR A 128 7.19 -18.39 19.89
C THR A 128 8.29 -19.00 20.78
N PRO A 129 8.64 -20.28 20.60
CA PRO A 129 9.70 -20.91 21.38
C PRO A 129 11.09 -20.45 20.90
N THR A 130 11.19 -19.95 19.66
CA THR A 130 12.44 -19.72 18.95
C THR A 130 12.66 -18.24 18.68
N VAL A 131 13.86 -17.74 18.98
CA VAL A 131 14.27 -16.39 18.57
C VAL A 131 14.47 -16.35 17.06
N GLY A 132 13.97 -15.32 16.38
CA GLY A 132 14.28 -15.05 14.99
C GLY A 132 13.27 -15.60 13.98
N GLU A 133 12.07 -16.00 14.39
CA GLU A 133 11.00 -16.34 13.44
C GLU A 133 10.34 -15.07 12.88
N LEU A 134 10.11 -15.04 11.56
CA LEU A 134 9.36 -13.96 10.92
C LEU A 134 7.86 -14.19 11.09
N LEU A 135 7.13 -13.18 11.56
CA LEU A 135 5.69 -13.18 11.74
C LEU A 135 5.05 -12.07 10.89
N ILE A 136 3.78 -12.27 10.53
CA ILE A 136 2.98 -11.33 9.76
C ILE A 136 1.58 -11.13 10.38
N ALA A 137 1.15 -9.88 10.50
CA ALA A 137 -0.23 -9.51 10.80
C ALA A 137 -0.97 -9.22 9.50
N VAL A 138 -2.24 -9.58 9.48
CA VAL A 138 -3.11 -9.46 8.32
C VAL A 138 -4.41 -8.82 8.77
N GLN A 139 -4.85 -7.75 8.10
CA GLN A 139 -6.00 -6.92 8.49
C GLN A 139 -7.26 -7.71 8.89
N ALA A 140 -7.85 -7.34 10.03
CA ALA A 140 -9.22 -7.66 10.38
C ALA A 140 -10.22 -6.81 9.57
N THR A 141 -11.24 -7.47 9.04
CA THR A 141 -12.38 -6.87 8.34
C THR A 141 -13.33 -6.11 9.32
N SER A 142 -12.82 -5.23 10.19
CA SER A 142 -13.56 -4.13 10.85
C SER A 142 -12.66 -3.43 11.87
N GLY A 143 -12.44 -2.13 11.68
CA GLY A 143 -11.33 -1.38 12.27
C GLY A 143 -11.18 -1.44 13.80
N THR A 144 -9.94 -1.56 14.27
CA THR A 144 -9.31 -0.81 15.38
C THR A 144 -7.82 -1.20 15.50
N THR A 145 -6.95 -0.18 15.37
CA THR A 145 -5.51 -0.06 15.73
C THR A 145 -4.52 -1.24 15.62
N TYR A 146 -3.61 -1.09 14.66
CA TYR A 146 -2.31 -1.77 14.59
C TYR A 146 -1.34 -1.19 15.62
N GLY A 147 -1.39 -1.70 16.84
CA GLY A 147 -0.44 -1.35 17.88
C GLY A 147 -1.02 -1.46 19.29
N ASN A 148 -1.13 -2.69 19.80
CA ASN A 148 -0.58 -2.98 21.13
C ASN A 148 -0.47 -4.49 21.35
N VAL A 149 0.74 -4.97 21.60
CA VAL A 149 0.95 -6.26 22.26
C VAL A 149 0.61 -6.04 23.73
N THR A 150 -0.64 -6.27 24.13
CA THR A 150 -0.93 -6.56 25.55
C THR A 150 -2.29 -7.23 25.69
N GLY A 151 -2.29 -8.42 26.31
CA GLY A 151 -3.45 -8.97 27.01
C GLY A 151 -4.43 -9.78 26.16
N ASN A 152 -4.40 -11.09 26.40
CA ASN A 152 -5.50 -12.01 26.12
C ASN A 152 -6.85 -11.45 26.61
N THR A 153 -7.85 -11.37 25.74
CA THR A 153 -9.19 -11.95 25.94
C THR A 153 -10.02 -11.75 24.67
N GLY A 154 -10.69 -12.82 24.25
CA GLY A 154 -11.28 -12.97 22.94
C GLY A 154 -12.29 -11.91 22.55
N THR A 155 -12.23 -11.52 21.28
CA THR A 155 -13.27 -11.59 20.24
C THR A 155 -12.65 -11.00 18.97
N THR A 156 -12.53 -11.77 17.87
CA THR A 156 -12.30 -11.33 16.46
C THR A 156 -11.45 -10.06 16.23
N GLY A 157 -10.23 -10.05 15.69
CA GLY A 157 -9.49 -11.05 14.92
C GLY A 157 -8.33 -10.41 14.16
N ASP A 158 -7.21 -10.09 14.82
CA ASP A 158 -5.92 -9.81 14.19
C ASP A 158 -4.87 -10.75 14.82
N GLN A 159 -4.60 -11.87 14.15
CA GLN A 159 -3.66 -12.87 14.62
C GLN A 159 -2.37 -12.78 13.80
N TRP A 160 -1.23 -12.56 14.47
CA TRP A 160 0.07 -12.71 13.83
C TRP A 160 0.29 -14.18 13.48
N ALA A 161 0.62 -14.48 12.23
CA ALA A 161 0.95 -15.83 11.76
C ALA A 161 2.44 -15.93 11.44
N VAL A 162 3.02 -17.12 11.58
CA VAL A 162 4.40 -17.38 11.13
C VAL A 162 4.45 -17.24 9.61
N TYR A 163 5.38 -16.43 9.12
CA TYR A 163 5.67 -16.34 7.70
C TYR A 163 6.48 -17.58 7.28
N SER A 164 5.86 -18.42 6.46
CA SER A 164 6.47 -19.64 5.90
C SER A 164 6.57 -19.59 4.37
N GLY A 165 6.32 -18.41 3.79
CA GLY A 165 6.35 -18.16 2.35
C GLY A 165 5.08 -17.49 1.84
N PRO A 166 4.86 -17.45 0.51
CA PRO A 166 3.78 -16.71 -0.12
C PRO A 166 2.37 -17.11 0.35
N THR A 167 2.19 -18.35 0.80
CA THR A 167 0.92 -18.88 1.31
C THR A 167 0.48 -18.23 2.63
N SER A 168 1.42 -17.65 3.40
CA SER A 168 1.10 -16.91 4.63
C SER A 168 0.30 -15.62 4.37
N CYS A 169 0.33 -15.09 3.14
CA CYS A 169 -0.37 -13.87 2.74
C CYS A 169 -1.82 -14.08 2.29
N LYS A 170 -2.37 -15.31 2.38
CA LYS A 170 -3.68 -15.66 1.78
C LYS A 170 -4.86 -14.82 2.32
N ASN A 171 -4.76 -14.34 3.55
CA ASN A 171 -5.83 -13.59 4.20
C ASN A 171 -5.67 -12.07 4.06
N VAL A 172 -4.66 -11.58 3.34
CA VAL A 172 -4.43 -10.13 3.17
C VAL A 172 -5.55 -9.54 2.32
N GLN A 173 -6.22 -8.52 2.86
CA GLN A 173 -7.36 -7.84 2.24
C GLN A 173 -7.10 -6.36 2.22
#